data_AF-A0A7C2TMR3-F1
#
_entry.id   AF-A0A7C2TMR3-F1
#
_cell.length_a   1.000
_cell.length_b   1.000
_cell.length_c   1.000
_cell.angle_alpha   90.00
_cell.angle_beta   90.00
_cell.angle_gamma   90.00
#
_symmetry.space_group_name_H-M   'P 1'
#
loop_
_entity.id
_entity.type
_entity.pdbx_description
1 polymer ?
#
loop_
_entity_poly.entity_id
_entity_poly.type
_entity_poly.pdbx_seq_one_letter_code
_entity_poly.pdbx_strand_id
1 'polypeptide(L)'
;LQKLLKRGARDVSMIPCLMKKGRSGFLIRVVATPGMSNELAAVMARETGTLGVRCMPSIHRFVAERFQQLVEAEIGGDRRTIAVKYGKIGDRVFSIKAEFDQVSTWAEDLDMPVREVKEIVENMAWNLLGKRA
;
A
#
# COMPACT_ATOMS: atom_id res chain seq x y z
N LEU A 1 14.89 -1.67 8.55
CA LEU A 1 13.59 -1.75 7.84
C LEU A 1 13.75 -2.33 6.43
N GLN A 2 14.54 -1.68 5.55
CA GLN A 2 14.74 -2.13 4.16
C GLN A 2 15.19 -3.59 4.00
N LYS A 3 16.08 -4.08 4.87
CA LYS A 3 16.53 -5.47 4.84
C LYS A 3 15.40 -6.48 5.07
N LEU A 4 14.43 -6.16 5.93
CA LEU A 4 13.27 -7.01 6.20
C LEU A 4 12.34 -7.05 4.99
N LEU A 5 12.07 -5.89 4.36
CA LEU A 5 11.30 -5.80 3.12
C LEU A 5 11.94 -6.61 2.00
N LYS A 6 13.26 -6.45 1.80
CA LYS A 6 14.04 -7.24 0.82
C LYS A 6 14.04 -8.75 1.09
N ARG A 7 13.76 -9.17 2.33
CA ARG A 7 13.66 -10.58 2.74
C ARG A 7 12.23 -11.10 2.75
N GLY A 8 11.26 -10.35 2.22
CA GLY A 8 9.88 -10.81 2.06
C GLY A 8 8.94 -10.47 3.22
N ALA A 9 9.32 -9.52 4.09
CA ALA A 9 8.34 -8.88 4.97
C ALA A 9 7.26 -8.19 4.11
N ARG A 10 5.99 -8.43 4.43
CA ARG A 10 4.85 -7.82 3.73
C ARG A 10 4.66 -6.35 4.10
N ASP A 11 5.02 -6.01 5.33
CA ASP A 11 5.00 -4.64 5.85
C ASP A 11 5.96 -4.53 7.04
N VAL A 12 6.50 -3.34 7.26
CA VAL A 12 7.37 -3.03 8.39
C VAL A 12 7.06 -1.62 8.89
N SER A 13 6.67 -1.51 10.16
CA SER A 13 6.38 -0.23 10.82
C SER A 13 7.31 -0.02 12.01
N MET A 14 7.58 1.24 12.33
CA MET A 14 8.37 1.65 13.50
C MET A 14 7.55 2.64 14.33
N ILE A 15 7.26 2.28 15.58
CA ILE A 15 6.37 3.04 16.45
C ILE A 15 7.20 3.59 17.62
N PRO A 16 7.31 4.93 17.78
CA PRO A 16 8.00 5.50 18.94
C PRO A 16 7.32 5.07 20.25
N CYS A 17 8.11 4.72 21.26
CA CYS A 17 7.58 4.37 22.57
C CYS A 17 8.53 4.76 23.71
N LEU A 18 7.95 5.01 24.89
CA LEU A 18 8.70 5.10 26.13
C LEU A 18 8.89 3.70 26.72
N MET A 19 10.13 3.37 27.03
CA MET A 19 10.53 2.14 27.67
C MET A 19 10.76 2.35 29.17
N LYS A 20 11.04 1.27 29.90
CA LYS A 20 11.38 1.33 31.32
C LYS A 20 12.51 2.33 31.60
N LYS A 21 12.48 2.94 32.79
CA LYS A 21 13.44 3.96 33.23
C LYS A 21 13.46 5.22 32.33
N GLY A 22 12.33 5.57 31.72
CA GLY A 22 12.17 6.78 30.91
C GLY A 22 12.98 6.78 29.60
N ARG A 23 13.45 5.61 29.15
CA ARG A 23 14.27 5.52 27.93
C ARG A 23 13.38 5.62 26.70
N SER A 24 13.76 6.46 25.74
CA SER A 24 13.12 6.49 24.43
C SER A 24 13.54 5.26 23.60
N GLY A 25 12.61 4.70 22.85
CA GLY A 25 12.87 3.58 21.95
C GLY A 25 11.80 3.46 20.87
N PHE A 26 11.91 2.39 20.10
CA PHE A 26 10.97 2.08 19.04
C PHE A 26 10.49 0.63 19.14
N LEU A 27 9.19 0.43 18.95
CA LEU A 27 8.61 -0.87 18.65
C LEU A 27 8.67 -1.09 17.14
N ILE A 28 9.46 -2.06 16.71
CA ILE A 28 9.49 -2.51 15.31
C ILE A 28 8.42 -3.59 15.15
N ARG A 29 7.47 -3.36 14.25
CA ARG A 29 6.41 -4.32 13.90
C ARG A 29 6.62 -4.81 12.47
N VAL A 30 6.61 -6.13 12.28
CA VAL A 30 6.77 -6.77 10.97
C VAL A 30 5.55 -7.62 10.68
N VAL A 31 4.96 -7.46 9.50
CA VAL A 31 3.93 -8.36 8.99
C VAL A 31 4.59 -9.36 8.05
N ALA A 32 4.43 -10.64 8.34
CA ALA A 32 5.04 -11.73 7.59
C ALA A 32 4.02 -12.82 7.27
N THR A 33 4.32 -13.68 6.30
CA THR A 33 3.64 -14.97 6.17
C THR A 33 4.09 -15.91 7.29
N PRO A 34 3.30 -16.94 7.64
CA PRO A 34 3.68 -17.90 8.67
C PRO A 34 5.06 -18.53 8.42
N GLY A 35 5.37 -18.90 7.17
CA GLY A 35 6.66 -19.51 6.81
C GLY A 35 7.87 -18.59 6.95
N MET A 36 7.68 -17.26 6.94
CA MET A 36 8.77 -16.28 7.03
C MET A 36 9.02 -15.78 8.47
N SER A 37 8.16 -16.14 9.43
CA SER A 37 8.19 -15.54 10.77
C SER A 37 9.53 -15.74 11.49
N ASN A 38 10.07 -16.96 11.48
CA ASN A 38 11.33 -17.28 12.15
C ASN A 38 12.54 -16.61 11.50
N GLU A 39 12.59 -16.58 10.16
CA GLU A 39 13.68 -15.93 9.44
C GLU A 39 13.72 -14.42 9.72
N LEU A 40 12.57 -13.75 9.63
CA LEU A 40 12.48 -12.32 9.86
C LEU A 40 12.74 -11.97 11.33
N ALA A 41 12.32 -12.80 12.27
CA ALA A 41 12.67 -12.66 13.68
C ALA A 41 14.19 -12.75 13.91
N ALA A 42 14.86 -13.70 13.26
CA ALA A 42 16.31 -13.84 13.33
C ALA A 42 17.04 -12.65 12.70
N VAL A 43 16.53 -12.09 11.60
CA VAL A 43 17.06 -10.84 11.02
C VAL A 43 16.93 -9.71 12.03
N MET A 44 15.77 -9.52 12.67
CA MET A 44 15.61 -8.47 13.68
C MET A 44 16.58 -8.64 14.86
N ALA A 45 16.73 -9.85 15.39
CA ALA A 45 17.66 -10.15 16.47
C ALA A 45 19.10 -9.79 16.11
N ARG A 46 19.57 -10.21 14.92
CA ARG A 46 20.94 -9.92 14.46
C ARG A 46 21.20 -8.44 14.19
N GLU A 47 20.23 -7.74 13.59
CA GLU A 47 20.42 -6.34 13.20
C GLU A 47 20.22 -5.35 14.36
N THR A 48 19.43 -5.70 15.38
CA THR A 48 19.09 -4.79 16.49
C THR A 48 19.71 -5.18 17.82
N GLY A 49 20.22 -6.41 17.94
CA GLY A 49 20.69 -6.96 19.21
C GLY A 49 19.56 -7.33 20.18
N THR A 50 18.29 -7.32 19.75
CA THR A 50 17.20 -7.80 20.60
C THR A 50 17.38 -9.28 20.92
N LEU A 51 17.21 -9.63 22.20
CA LEU A 51 17.30 -11.00 22.69
C LEU A 51 16.02 -11.81 22.44
N GLY A 52 14.95 -11.15 22.02
CA GLY A 52 13.67 -11.81 21.81
C GLY A 52 12.75 -11.02 20.88
N VAL A 53 11.94 -11.78 20.15
CA VAL A 53 10.90 -11.27 19.26
C VAL A 53 9.60 -11.99 19.60
N ARG A 54 8.51 -11.25 19.76
CA ARG A 54 7.19 -11.83 19.96
C ARG A 54 6.56 -12.09 18.60
N CYS A 55 6.28 -13.36 18.30
CA CYS A 55 5.61 -13.77 17.06
C CYS A 55 4.16 -14.14 17.36
N MET A 56 3.22 -13.47 16.70
CA MET A 56 1.78 -13.78 16.78
C MET A 56 1.39 -14.53 15.50
N PRO A 57 1.15 -15.85 15.55
CA PRO A 57 1.03 -16.68 14.35
C PRO A 57 -0.27 -16.46 13.56
N SER A 58 -1.34 -16.01 14.22
CA SER A 58 -2.66 -15.87 13.61
C SER A 58 -3.33 -14.57 14.02
N ILE A 59 -3.25 -13.58 13.13
CA ILE A 59 -4.12 -12.40 13.14
C ILE A 59 -4.98 -12.51 11.89
N HIS A 60 -6.30 -12.57 12.05
CA HIS A 60 -7.20 -12.56 10.91
C HIS A 60 -6.97 -11.27 10.12
N ARG A 61 -6.69 -11.42 8.83
CA ARG A 61 -6.60 -10.32 7.88
C ARG A 61 -7.64 -10.55 6.82
N PHE A 62 -8.66 -9.71 6.80
CA PHE A 62 -9.49 -9.57 5.62
C PHE A 62 -8.63 -9.01 4.48
N VAL A 63 -8.57 -9.73 3.37
CA VAL A 63 -7.88 -9.30 2.16
C VAL A 63 -8.95 -9.20 1.07
N ALA A 64 -9.32 -7.97 0.74
CA ALA A 64 -10.19 -7.73 -0.41
C ALA A 64 -9.48 -8.14 -1.71
N GLU A 65 -10.24 -8.63 -2.68
CA GLU A 65 -9.75 -8.83 -4.03
C GLU A 65 -9.37 -7.48 -4.61
N ARG A 66 -8.14 -7.38 -5.11
CA ARG A 66 -7.60 -6.17 -5.73
C ARG A 66 -7.20 -6.47 -7.15
N PHE A 67 -7.53 -5.54 -8.03
CA PHE A 67 -7.26 -5.62 -9.45
C PHE A 67 -6.58 -4.34 -9.91
N GLN A 68 -5.96 -4.39 -11.08
CA GLN A 68 -5.40 -3.23 -11.75
C GLN A 68 -5.91 -3.22 -13.18
N GLN A 69 -6.37 -2.06 -13.65
CA GLN A 69 -6.84 -1.83 -15.01
C GLN A 69 -6.22 -0.56 -15.56
N LEU A 70 -5.89 -0.56 -16.85
CA LEU A 70 -5.52 0.66 -17.56
C LEU A 70 -6.78 1.41 -17.97
N VAL A 71 -6.86 2.69 -17.60
CA VAL A 71 -7.97 3.59 -17.92
C VAL A 71 -7.43 4.72 -18.78
N GLU A 72 -8.01 4.87 -19.95
CA GLU A 72 -7.70 5.97 -20.84
C GLU A 72 -8.56 7.18 -20.47
N ALA A 73 -7.89 8.31 -20.24
CA ALA A 73 -8.51 9.56 -19.85
C ALA A 73 -8.02 10.69 -20.76
N GLU A 74 -8.86 11.68 -20.97
CA GLU A 74 -8.53 12.89 -21.73
C GLU A 74 -8.84 14.12 -20.88
N ILE A 75 -7.87 15.02 -20.77
CA ILE A 75 -7.95 16.25 -19.98
C ILE A 75 -7.32 17.38 -20.81
N GLY A 76 -8.09 18.42 -21.11
CA GLY A 76 -7.59 19.57 -21.89
C GLY A 76 -7.07 19.21 -23.29
N GLY A 77 -7.53 18.10 -23.88
CA GLY A 77 -7.06 17.59 -25.18
C GLY A 77 -5.79 16.73 -25.13
N ASP A 78 -5.18 16.55 -23.95
CA ASP A 78 -4.12 15.56 -23.73
C ASP A 78 -4.74 14.24 -23.28
N ARG A 79 -4.34 13.13 -23.91
CA ARG A 79 -4.92 11.80 -23.66
C ARG A 79 -3.85 10.86 -23.12
N ARG A 80 -4.10 10.26 -21.95
CA ARG A 80 -3.17 9.31 -21.32
C ARG A 80 -3.87 8.10 -20.77
N THR A 81 -3.10 7.02 -20.71
CA THR A 81 -3.52 5.76 -20.10
C THR A 81 -2.91 5.66 -18.71
N ILE A 82 -3.76 5.68 -17.68
CA ILE A 82 -3.38 5.63 -16.27
C ILE A 82 -3.77 4.28 -15.68
N ALA A 83 -2.86 3.67 -14.91
CA ALA A 83 -3.17 2.49 -14.14
C ALA A 83 -4.09 2.84 -12.96
N VAL A 84 -5.14 2.06 -12.78
CA VAL A 84 -6.11 2.25 -11.70
C VAL A 84 -6.22 0.95 -10.91
N LYS A 85 -5.98 1.06 -9.61
CA LYS A 85 -6.14 -0.04 -8.65
C LYS A 85 -7.57 0.01 -8.12
N TYR A 86 -8.28 -1.11 -8.15
CA TYR A 86 -9.63 -1.18 -7.62
C TYR A 86 -9.85 -2.44 -6.78
N GLY A 87 -10.75 -2.32 -5.80
CA GLY A 87 -11.13 -3.40 -4.89
C GLY A 87 -12.54 -3.90 -5.17
N LYS A 88 -12.73 -5.22 -5.12
CA LYS A 88 -14.04 -5.87 -5.23
C LYS A 88 -14.38 -6.69 -3.99
N ILE A 89 -15.68 -6.75 -3.68
CA ILE A 89 -16.27 -7.71 -2.74
C ILE A 89 -17.40 -8.40 -3.50
N GLY A 90 -17.20 -9.68 -3.83
CA GLY A 90 -18.01 -10.34 -4.86
C GLY A 90 -17.87 -9.58 -6.18
N ASP A 91 -18.99 -9.29 -6.84
CA ASP A 91 -18.99 -8.55 -8.11
C ASP A 91 -18.97 -7.03 -7.96
N ARG A 92 -19.11 -6.51 -6.73
CA ARG A 92 -19.25 -5.08 -6.48
C ARG A 92 -17.89 -4.41 -6.25
N VAL A 93 -17.57 -3.42 -7.08
CA VAL A 93 -16.44 -2.50 -6.86
C VAL A 93 -16.78 -1.56 -5.70
N PHE A 94 -15.89 -1.47 -4.71
CA PHE A 94 -16.08 -0.60 -3.54
C PHE A 94 -15.01 0.50 -3.42
N SER A 95 -13.92 0.38 -4.16
CA SER A 95 -12.81 1.35 -4.13
C SER A 95 -12.10 1.37 -5.46
N ILE A 96 -11.74 2.57 -5.91
CA ILE A 96 -10.96 2.84 -7.12
C ILE A 96 -9.92 3.90 -6.74
N LYS A 97 -8.66 3.68 -7.11
CA LYS A 97 -7.54 4.58 -6.87
C LYS A 97 -6.62 4.63 -8.08
N ALA A 98 -6.47 5.81 -8.66
CA ALA A 98 -5.48 6.02 -9.72
C ALA A 98 -4.05 5.88 -9.17
N GLU A 99 -3.13 5.40 -10.02
CA GLU A 99 -1.70 5.34 -9.71
C GLU A 99 -1.18 6.78 -9.49
N PHE A 100 -0.67 7.05 -8.30
CA PHE A 100 -0.41 8.42 -7.86
C PHE A 100 0.75 9.04 -8.64
N ASP A 101 1.82 8.30 -8.88
CA ASP A 101 3.01 8.83 -9.56
C ASP A 101 2.66 9.19 -11.01
N GLN A 102 1.88 8.34 -11.70
CA GLN A 102 1.41 8.64 -13.06
C GLN A 102 0.51 9.88 -13.11
N VAL A 103 -0.40 10.01 -12.15
CA VAL A 103 -1.28 11.18 -12.06
C VAL A 103 -0.50 12.44 -11.69
N SER A 104 0.50 12.35 -10.81
CA SER A 104 1.35 13.47 -10.41
C SER A 104 2.13 14.00 -11.62
N THR A 105 2.78 13.13 -12.38
CA THR A 105 3.49 13.52 -13.60
C THR A 105 2.54 14.15 -14.63
N TRP A 106 1.34 13.59 -14.80
CA TRP A 106 0.39 14.18 -15.74
C TRP A 106 -0.14 15.54 -15.31
N ALA A 107 -0.37 15.72 -14.01
CA ALA A 107 -0.78 17.00 -13.46
C ALA A 107 0.29 18.09 -13.62
N GLU A 108 1.57 17.73 -13.47
CA GLU A 108 2.69 18.63 -13.76
C GLU A 108 2.71 19.05 -15.24
N ASP A 109 2.52 18.10 -16.17
CA ASP A 109 2.51 18.40 -17.61
C ASP A 109 1.33 19.28 -18.05
N LEU A 110 0.22 19.22 -17.32
CA LEU A 110 -1.00 20.00 -17.58
C LEU A 110 -1.05 21.32 -16.81
N ASP A 111 -0.09 21.59 -15.93
CA ASP A 111 -0.14 22.69 -14.95
C ASP A 111 -1.46 22.71 -14.15
N MET A 112 -1.89 21.53 -13.69
CA MET A 112 -3.14 21.31 -12.95
C MET A 112 -2.88 20.75 -11.55
N PRO A 113 -3.80 20.95 -10.59
CA PRO A 113 -3.71 20.28 -9.30
C PRO A 113 -3.82 18.75 -9.45
N VAL A 114 -2.87 17.99 -8.87
CA VAL A 114 -2.87 16.51 -8.84
C VAL A 114 -4.22 15.94 -8.43
N ARG A 115 -4.89 16.60 -7.47
CA ARG A 115 -6.21 16.20 -7.00
C ARG A 115 -7.26 16.18 -8.11
N GLU A 116 -7.28 17.19 -8.98
CA GLU A 116 -8.28 17.32 -10.05
C GLU A 116 -8.06 16.24 -11.12
N VAL A 117 -6.82 16.08 -11.59
CA VAL A 117 -6.45 15.02 -12.54
C VAL A 117 -6.79 13.64 -11.97
N LYS A 118 -6.51 13.42 -10.68
CA LYS A 118 -6.85 12.19 -9.97
C LYS A 118 -8.35 11.93 -9.95
N GLU A 119 -9.15 12.94 -9.60
CA GLU A 119 -10.61 12.83 -9.54
C GLU A 119 -11.20 12.52 -10.92
N ILE A 120 -10.70 13.16 -11.97
CA ILE A 120 -11.13 12.91 -13.36
C ILE A 120 -10.86 11.46 -13.76
N VAL A 121 -9.64 10.97 -13.54
CA VAL A 121 -9.25 9.57 -13.86
C VAL A 121 -10.08 8.57 -13.05
N GLU A 122 -10.24 8.81 -11.74
CA GLU A 122 -11.04 7.93 -10.87
C GLU A 122 -12.51 7.91 -11.27
N ASN A 123 -13.09 9.04 -11.70
CA ASN A 123 -14.47 9.12 -12.18
C ASN A 123 -14.66 8.35 -13.50
N MET A 124 -13.73 8.47 -14.44
CA MET A 124 -13.77 7.66 -15.67
C MET A 124 -13.65 6.17 -15.35
N ALA A 125 -12.77 5.80 -14.43
CA ALA A 125 -12.64 4.42 -13.97
C ALA A 125 -13.93 3.91 -13.30
N TRP A 126 -14.63 4.74 -12.52
CA TRP A 126 -15.95 4.39 -11.96
C TRP A 126 -17.00 4.15 -13.05
N ASN A 127 -17.01 4.93 -14.12
CA ASN A 127 -17.93 4.71 -15.23
C ASN A 127 -17.67 3.39 -15.97
N LEU A 128 -16.39 3.02 -16.12
CA LEU A 128 -15.98 1.79 -16.80
C LEU A 128 -16.13 0.53 -15.93
N LEU A 129 -15.80 0.63 -14.64
CA LEU A 129 -15.65 -0.51 -13.73
C LEU A 129 -16.76 -0.61 -12.68
N GLY A 130 -17.35 0.53 -12.30
CA GLY A 130 -18.33 0.64 -11.23
C GLY A 130 -19.73 0.17 -11.60
N LYS A 131 -20.01 -0.05 -12.89
CA LYS A 131 -21.25 -0.67 -13.34
C LYS A 131 -21.13 -2.20 -13.30
N ARG A 132 -21.64 -2.81 -12.22
CA ARG A 132 -22.21 -4.16 -12.19
C ARG A 132 -22.97 -4.37 -10.87
N ALA A 133 -24.22 -3.95 -10.87
CA ALA A 133 -25.39 -4.63 -10.32
C ALA A 133 -26.58 -4.24 -11.21
#